data_AF-A0A5D4M5K0-F1
#
_entry.id   AF-A0A5D4M5K0-F1
#
_cell.length_a   1.000
_cell.length_b   1.000
_cell.length_c   1.000
_cell.angle_alpha   90.00
_cell.angle_beta   90.00
_cell.angle_gamma   90.00
#
_symmetry.space_group_name_H-M   'P 1'
#
loop_
_entity.id
_entity.type
_entity.pdbx_description
1 polymer ?
#
loop_
_entity_poly.entity_id
_entity_poly.type
_entity_poly.pdbx_seq_one_letter_code
_entity_poly.pdbx_strand_id
1 'polypeptide(L)' 'RQSMSRRGNCWDNAPIESFFGHLKDETYIKSCLTLEDVQKEIKQYIIYYNHHRYQWNRKKMTPVQYRDHLLEVA' A
#
# COMPACT_ATOMS: atom_id res chain seq x y z
N ARG A 1 -3.41 20.19 12.73
CA ARG A 1 -4.41 19.83 11.70
C ARG A 1 -4.88 18.42 12.00
N GLN A 2 -6.10 18.23 12.49
CA GLN A 2 -6.66 16.89 12.77
C GLN A 2 -6.94 16.16 11.44
N SER A 3 -6.81 14.83 11.42
CA SER A 3 -7.10 14.05 10.21
C SER A 3 -8.59 14.17 9.89
N MET A 4 -8.93 14.24 8.59
CA MET A 4 -10.30 14.44 8.08
C MET A 4 -11.18 13.18 8.24
N SER A 5 -10.65 12.11 8.82
CA SER A 5 -11.40 10.88 9.08
C SER A 5 -12.40 11.14 10.22
N ARG A 6 -13.71 11.09 9.92
CA ARG A 6 -14.73 11.09 10.97
C ARG A 6 -14.44 9.95 11.95
N ARG A 7 -14.51 10.24 13.25
CA ARG A 7 -14.37 9.21 14.31
C ARG A 7 -15.40 8.10 14.03
N GLY A 8 -14.92 6.87 13.82
CA GLY A 8 -15.76 5.71 13.46
C GLY A 8 -15.92 5.44 11.95
N ASN A 9 -15.36 6.27 11.07
CA ASN A 9 -15.34 6.04 9.62
C ASN A 9 -13.89 5.87 9.11
N CYS A 10 -13.37 4.65 9.17
CA CYS A 10 -11.99 4.36 8.79
C CYS A 10 -11.81 4.01 7.30
N TRP A 11 -12.87 3.97 6.49
CA TRP A 11 -12.79 3.48 5.10
C TRP A 11 -11.74 4.20 4.25
N ASP A 12 -11.58 5.52 4.44
CA ASP A 12 -10.58 6.31 3.71
C ASP A 12 -9.15 6.11 4.23
N ASN A 13 -9.00 5.75 5.51
CA ASN A 13 -7.70 5.69 6.20
C ASN A 13 -7.13 4.27 6.30
N ALA A 14 -8.00 3.27 6.45
CA ALA A 14 -7.61 1.87 6.63
C ALA A 14 -6.71 1.34 5.48
N PRO A 15 -6.96 1.66 4.19
CA PRO A 15 -6.09 1.21 3.11
C PRO A 15 -4.67 1.78 3.22
N ILE A 16 -4.55 3.07 3.56
CA ILE A 16 -3.24 3.72 3.64
C ILE A 16 -2.49 3.34 4.91
N GLU A 17 -3.19 3.12 6.03
CA GLU A 17 -2.61 2.57 7.25
C GLU A 17 -2.07 1.16 7.05
N SER A 18 -2.84 0.29 6.37
CA SER A 18 -2.38 -1.05 6.01
C SER A 18 -1.14 -1.01 5.12
N PHE A 19 -1.12 -0.15 4.10
CA PHE A 19 0.06 0.04 3.25
C PHE A 19 1.28 0.44 4.06
N PHE A 20 1.18 1.46 4.92
CA PHE A 20 2.31 1.93 5.71
C PHE A 20 2.76 0.96 6.80
N GLY A 21 1.86 0.16 7.36
CA GLY A 21 2.22 -0.92 8.28
C GLY A 21 3.15 -1.91 7.59
N HIS A 22 2.72 -2.42 6.45
CA HIS A 22 3.53 -3.39 5.72
C HIS A 22 4.80 -2.81 5.10
N LEU A 23 4.78 -1.56 4.61
CA LEU A 23 5.97 -0.88 4.12
C LEU A 23 7.08 -0.92 5.19
N LYS A 24 6.74 -0.63 6.44
CA LYS A 24 7.71 -0.60 7.54
C LYS A 24 8.23 -1.99 7.93
N ASP A 25 7.37 -3.02 7.81
CA ASP A 25 7.72 -4.39 8.16
C ASP A 25 8.55 -5.09 7.08
N GLU A 26 8.32 -4.76 5.81
CA GLU A 26 8.83 -5.52 4.66
C GLU A 26 9.97 -4.81 3.90
N THR A 27 10.24 -3.52 4.17
CA THR A 27 11.35 -2.80 3.51
C THR A 27 12.62 -2.76 4.35
N TYR A 28 13.76 -2.66 3.67
CA TYR A 28 15.09 -2.61 4.32
C TYR A 28 15.66 -1.19 4.38
N ILE A 29 14.79 -0.20 4.62
CA ILE A 29 15.16 1.24 4.64
C ILE A 29 16.31 1.53 5.62
N LYS A 30 16.42 0.77 6.72
CA LYS A 30 17.51 0.93 7.71
C LYS A 30 18.90 0.65 7.15
N SER A 31 19.02 -0.09 6.05
CA SER A 31 20.27 -0.43 5.40
C SER A 31 20.66 0.55 4.29
N CYS A 32 19.79 1.48 3.94
CA CYS A 32 20.06 2.52 2.94
C CYS A 32 21.10 3.52 3.46
N LEU A 33 22.06 3.91 2.62
CA LEU A 33 23.12 4.86 2.99
C LEU A 33 22.85 6.26 2.45
N THR A 34 22.10 6.35 1.35
CA THR A 34 21.77 7.61 0.68
C THR A 34 20.26 7.83 0.60
N LEU A 35 19.86 9.09 0.35
CA LEU A 35 18.46 9.41 0.05
C LEU A 35 17.98 8.69 -1.22
N GLU A 36 18.87 8.53 -2.21
CA GLU A 36 18.57 7.86 -3.47
C GLU A 36 18.26 6.37 -3.26
N ASP A 37 18.99 5.70 -2.35
CA ASP A 37 18.70 4.31 -1.95
C ASP A 37 17.31 4.19 -1.32
N VAL A 38 16.97 5.11 -0.41
CA VAL A 38 15.65 5.13 0.24
C VAL A 38 14.54 5.34 -0.79
N GLN A 39 14.72 6.28 -1.72
CA GLN A 39 13.76 6.53 -2.79
C GLN A 39 13.58 5.30 -3.69
N LYS A 40 14.68 4.62 -4.02
CA LYS A 40 14.66 3.40 -4.82
C LYS A 40 13.93 2.27 -4.11
N GLU A 41 14.24 2.01 -2.84
CA GLU A 41 13.60 0.98 -2.01
C GLU A 41 12.08 1.23 -1.91
N ILE A 42 11.67 2.46 -1.60
CA ILE A 42 10.25 2.84 -1.50
C ILE A 42 9.56 2.66 -2.85
N LYS A 43 10.19 3.11 -3.95
CA LYS A 43 9.61 2.97 -5.31
C LYS A 43 9.43 1.50 -5.69
N GLN A 44 10.42 0.65 -5.40
CA GLN A 44 10.34 -0.78 -5.65
C GLN A 44 9.23 -1.42 -4.82
N TYR A 45 9.12 -1.05 -3.54
CA TYR A 45 8.06 -1.57 -2.68
C TYR A 45 6.66 -1.15 -3.14
N ILE A 46 6.47 0.09 -3.58
CA ILE A 46 5.19 0.57 -4.13
C ILE A 46 4.76 -0.26 -5.33
N ILE A 47 5.69 -0.58 -6.24
CA ILE A 47 5.42 -1.42 -7.41
C ILE A 47 5.05 -2.83 -6.94
N TYR A 48 5.85 -3.43 -6.05
CA TYR A 48 5.58 -4.74 -5.46
C TYR A 48 4.19 -4.82 -4.82
N TYR A 49 3.88 -3.88 -3.92
CA TYR A 49 2.60 -3.86 -3.21
C TYR A 49 1.42 -3.79 -4.16
N ASN A 50 1.49 -2.96 -5.21
CA ASN A 50 0.37 -2.73 -6.12
C ASN A 50 0.20 -3.84 -7.18
N HIS A 51 1.30 -4.42 -7.66
CA HIS A 51 1.29 -5.33 -8.81
C HIS A 51 1.58 -6.78 -8.48
N HIS A 52 2.18 -7.08 -7.34
CA HIS A 52 2.68 -8.43 -7.04
C HIS A 52 2.19 -8.98 -5.71
N ARG A 53 1.72 -8.13 -4.80
CA ARG A 53 1.21 -8.56 -3.49
C ARG A 53 -0.27 -8.93 -3.53
N TYR A 54 -0.55 -10.21 -3.47
CA TYR A 54 -1.92 -10.73 -3.35
C TYR A 54 -2.49 -10.55 -1.94
N GLN A 55 -3.75 -10.14 -1.86
CA GLN A 55 -4.44 -9.92 -0.58
C GLN A 55 -5.65 -10.83 -0.44
N TRP A 56 -5.69 -11.61 0.65
CA TRP A 56 -6.81 -12.53 0.93
C TRP A 56 -8.17 -11.84 0.91
N ASN A 57 -8.26 -10.67 1.54
CA ASN A 57 -9.50 -9.89 1.63
C ASN A 57 -9.92 -9.25 0.28
N ARG A 58 -9.09 -9.32 -0.76
CA ARG A 58 -9.37 -8.81 -2.11
C ARG A 58 -9.53 -9.94 -3.12
N LYS A 59 -10.25 -11.00 -2.75
CA LYS A 59 -10.44 -12.20 -3.61
C LYS A 59 -9.12 -12.80 -4.11
N LYS A 60 -8.04 -12.70 -3.32
CA LYS A 60 -6.67 -13.07 -3.73
C LYS A 60 -6.23 -12.37 -5.02
N MET A 61 -6.51 -11.08 -5.14
CA MET A 61 -6.01 -10.22 -6.22
C MET A 61 -5.00 -9.22 -5.66
N THR A 62 -4.15 -8.69 -6.54
CA THR A 62 -3.31 -7.52 -6.22
C THR A 62 -4.17 -6.25 -6.19
N PRO A 63 -3.70 -5.15 -5.58
CA PRO A 63 -4.44 -3.89 -5.58
C PRO A 63 -4.86 -3.42 -6.97
N VAL A 64 -3.97 -3.54 -7.96
CA VAL A 64 -4.26 -3.16 -9.35
C VAL A 64 -5.30 -4.08 -9.96
N GLN A 65 -5.14 -5.40 -9.83
CA GLN A 65 -6.12 -6.36 -10.34
C GLN A 65 -7.51 -6.16 -9.73
N TYR A 66 -7.57 -5.88 -8.42
CA TYR A 66 -8.83 -5.65 -7.75
C TYR A 66 -9.52 -4.36 -8.23
N ARG A 67 -8.75 -3.28 -8.48
CA ARG A 67 -9.28 -2.06 -9.10
C ARG A 67 -9.85 -2.34 -10.48
N ASP A 68 -9.09 -3.03 -11.33
CA ASP A 68 -9.50 -3.31 -12.71
C ASP A 68 -10.75 -4.21 -12.75
N HIS A 69 -10.80 -5.24 -11.88
CA HIS A 69 -11.99 -6.07 -11.69
C HIS A 69 -13.25 -5.27 -11.31
N LEU A 70 -13.11 -4.25 -10.44
CA LEU A 70 -14.23 -3.39 -10.08
C LEU A 70 -14.69 -2.49 -11.23
N LEU A 71 -13.76 -2.02 -12.07
CA LEU A 71 -14.08 -1.19 -13.24
C LEU A 71 -14.76 -1.98 -14.36
N GLU A 72 -14.44 -3.27 -14.50
CA GLU A 72 -15.08 -4.17 -15.48
C GLU A 72 -16.48 -4.61 -15.04
N VAL A 73 -16.77 -4.59 -13.74
CA VAL A 73 -18.07 -4.99 -13.15
C VAL A 73 -19.03 -3.81 -13.00
N ALA A 74 -18.52 -2.57 -13.07
CA ALA A 74 -19.30 -1.33 -12.99
C ALA A 74 -19.97 -0.99 -14.33
#